data_AF-A0AA97CKT3-F1
#
_entry.id   AF-A0AA97CKT3-F1
#
_cell.length_a   1.000
_cell.length_b   1.000
_cell.length_c   1.000
_cell.angle_alpha   90.00
_cell.angle_beta   90.00
_cell.angle_gamma   90.00
#
_symmetry.space_group_name_H-M   'P 1'
#
loop_
_entity.id
_entity.type
_entity.pdbx_description
1 polymer ?
#
loop_
_entity_poly.entity_id
_entity_poly.type
_entity_poly.pdbx_seq_one_letter_code
_entity_poly.pdbx_strand_id
1 'polypeptide(L)'
;MTTKRKPYVREMKGDWWQKLGFYRFYIMRESTSVLQVWFSILVLYGVFALKSGPESWAGFVGFLSNPIILIINIITLAATLLHTTTWFNLAPKAVSIIVKDKKMSDEPIVKGFWAVTIVVTAAILAIALLF
;
A
#
# COMPACT_ATOMS: atom_id res chain seq x y z
N MET A 1 -27.73 3.17 48.29
CA MET A 1 -28.04 4.40 47.52
C MET A 1 -27.62 4.19 46.09
N THR A 2 -28.50 4.41 45.11
CA THR A 2 -28.17 4.36 43.67
C THR A 2 -27.68 5.73 43.20
N THR A 3 -26.73 5.75 42.28
CA THR A 3 -26.13 6.99 41.75
C THR A 3 -27.15 7.81 40.96
N LYS A 4 -27.16 9.14 41.14
CA LYS A 4 -28.00 10.08 40.36
C LYS A 4 -27.39 10.43 38.99
N ARG A 5 -26.21 9.90 38.66
CA ARG A 5 -25.52 10.23 37.40
C ARG A 5 -26.26 9.63 36.22
N LYS A 6 -26.40 10.42 35.15
CA LYS A 6 -26.87 9.98 33.82
C LYS A 6 -25.79 10.27 32.78
N PRO A 7 -24.81 9.37 32.60
CA PRO A 7 -23.74 9.57 31.62
C PRO A 7 -24.30 9.74 30.21
N TYR A 8 -23.85 10.79 29.53
CA TYR A 8 -24.22 11.05 28.13
C TYR A 8 -23.24 10.34 27.19
N VAL A 9 -23.78 9.58 26.24
CA VAL A 9 -23.00 8.91 25.18
C VAL A 9 -23.21 9.67 23.88
N ARG A 10 -22.10 10.15 23.29
CA ARG A 10 -22.11 10.85 22.00
C ARG A 10 -22.30 9.86 20.86
N GLU A 11 -23.04 10.27 19.83
CA GLU A 11 -23.16 9.52 18.58
C GLU A 11 -21.84 9.54 17.78
N MET A 12 -21.52 8.41 17.13
CA MET A 12 -20.44 8.30 16.16
C MET A 12 -21.01 7.96 14.78
N LYS A 13 -21.14 8.99 13.93
CA LYS A 13 -21.67 8.86 12.56
C LYS A 13 -20.68 8.18 11.62
N GLY A 14 -21.16 7.57 10.53
CA GLY A 14 -20.32 6.88 9.53
C GLY A 14 -19.34 7.79 8.76
N ASP A 15 -19.60 9.10 8.75
CA ASP A 15 -18.76 10.15 8.16
C ASP A 15 -17.73 10.73 9.15
N TRP A 16 -17.53 10.11 10.32
CA TRP A 16 -16.64 10.60 11.38
C TRP A 16 -15.24 10.98 10.89
N TRP A 17 -14.73 10.24 9.90
CA TRP A 17 -13.39 10.41 9.35
C TRP A 17 -13.24 11.66 8.50
N GLN A 18 -14.34 12.26 8.05
CA GLN A 18 -14.31 13.49 7.26
C GLN A 18 -14.01 14.73 8.12
N LYS A 19 -14.05 14.62 9.45
CA LYS A 19 -13.93 15.78 10.36
C LYS A 19 -12.52 16.33 10.50
N LEU A 20 -11.49 15.48 10.38
CA LEU A 20 -10.09 15.86 10.61
C LEU A 20 -9.19 15.36 9.47
N GLY A 21 -8.21 16.17 9.07
CA GLY A 21 -7.24 15.78 8.04
C GLY A 21 -6.50 14.48 8.36
N PHE A 22 -6.17 14.25 9.64
CA PHE A 22 -5.55 13.00 10.10
C PHE A 22 -6.41 11.76 9.79
N TYR A 23 -7.73 11.83 10.03
CA TYR A 23 -8.64 10.71 9.75
C TYR A 23 -8.86 10.52 8.25
N ARG A 24 -8.95 11.60 7.48
CA ARG A 24 -9.01 11.52 6.01
C ARG A 24 -7.77 10.83 5.46
N PHE A 25 -6.58 11.18 5.95
CA PHE A 25 -5.33 10.53 5.56
C PHE A 25 -5.29 9.05 5.97
N TYR A 26 -5.78 8.71 7.18
CA TYR A 26 -5.91 7.33 7.62
C TYR A 26 -6.80 6.51 6.67
N ILE A 27 -8.00 7.00 6.34
CA ILE A 27 -8.88 6.30 5.40
C ILE A 27 -8.25 6.23 4.01
N MET A 28 -7.58 7.27 3.53
CA MET A 28 -6.86 7.24 2.26
C MET A 28 -5.75 6.17 2.25
N ARG A 29 -4.99 6.03 3.34
CA ARG A 29 -3.97 4.99 3.51
C ARG A 29 -4.60 3.60 3.39
N GLU A 30 -5.65 3.31 4.16
CA GLU A 30 -6.33 2.01 4.11
C GLU A 30 -6.95 1.73 2.73
N SER A 31 -7.41 2.77 2.05
CA SER A 31 -8.04 2.66 0.73
C SER A 31 -7.06 2.24 -0.38
N THR A 32 -5.73 2.33 -0.15
CA THR A 32 -4.72 1.79 -1.08
C THR A 32 -4.91 0.29 -1.34
N SER A 33 -5.53 -0.44 -0.42
CA SER A 33 -5.87 -1.87 -0.55
C SER A 33 -6.71 -2.20 -1.78
N VAL A 34 -7.64 -1.33 -2.18
CA VAL A 34 -8.49 -1.53 -3.37
C VAL A 34 -7.63 -1.61 -4.64
N LEU A 35 -6.64 -0.72 -4.75
CA LEU A 35 -5.74 -0.68 -5.90
C LEU A 35 -4.72 -1.82 -5.87
N GLN A 36 -4.32 -2.29 -4.69
CA GLN A 36 -3.48 -3.49 -4.54
C GLN A 36 -4.22 -4.76 -4.99
N VAL A 37 -5.50 -4.90 -4.65
CA VAL A 37 -6.34 -5.99 -5.12
C VAL A 37 -6.55 -5.90 -6.63
N TRP A 38 -6.82 -4.71 -7.16
CA TRP A 38 -6.87 -4.47 -8.61
C TRP A 38 -5.63 -4.99 -9.32
N PHE A 39 -4.43 -4.58 -8.87
CA PHE A 39 -3.18 -5.01 -9.49
C PHE A 39 -2.97 -6.52 -9.38
N SER A 40 -3.39 -7.13 -8.27
CA SER A 40 -3.30 -8.59 -8.06
C SER A 40 -4.18 -9.34 -9.07
N ILE A 41 -5.40 -8.85 -9.32
CA ILE A 41 -6.30 -9.40 -10.35
C ILE A 41 -5.71 -9.18 -11.74
N LEU A 42 -5.11 -8.02 -11.99
CA LEU A 42 -4.48 -7.70 -13.27
C LEU A 42 -3.32 -8.67 -13.59
N VAL A 43 -2.46 -8.94 -12.61
CA VAL A 43 -1.38 -9.92 -12.74
C VAL A 43 -1.95 -11.33 -12.96
N LEU A 44 -2.98 -11.72 -12.23
CA LEU A 44 -3.63 -13.03 -12.41
C LEU A 44 -4.20 -13.20 -13.82
N TYR A 45 -4.86 -12.16 -14.35
CA TYR A 45 -5.31 -12.13 -15.74
C TYR A 45 -4.13 -12.31 -16.70
N GLY A 46 -3.04 -11.57 -16.49
CA GLY A 46 -1.82 -11.70 -17.29
C GLY A 46 -1.24 -13.12 -17.28
N VAL A 47 -1.23 -13.80 -16.12
CA VAL A 47 -0.76 -15.20 -15.99
C VAL A 47 -1.64 -16.16 -16.81
N PHE A 48 -2.96 -16.04 -16.75
CA PHE A 48 -3.86 -16.89 -17.53
C PHE A 48 -3.81 -16.58 -19.03
N ALA A 49 -3.67 -15.31 -19.40
CA ALA A 49 -3.48 -14.89 -20.79
C ALA A 49 -2.17 -15.46 -21.36
N LEU A 50 -1.08 -15.39 -20.59
CA LEU A 50 0.21 -15.97 -20.96
C LEU A 50 0.13 -17.48 -21.16
N LYS A 51 -0.54 -18.19 -20.24
CA LYS A 51 -0.76 -19.65 -20.34
C LYS A 51 -1.57 -20.02 -21.60
N SER A 52 -2.49 -19.16 -22.02
CA SER A 52 -3.43 -19.43 -23.12
C SER A 52 -2.82 -19.17 -24.51
N GLY A 53 -1.55 -18.77 -24.57
CA GLY A 53 -0.80 -18.64 -25.82
C GLY A 53 -0.66 -17.20 -26.34
N PRO A 54 0.08 -17.02 -27.45
CA PRO A 54 0.52 -15.70 -27.90
C PRO A 54 -0.62 -14.73 -28.25
N GLU A 55 -1.72 -15.23 -28.79
CA GLU A 55 -2.88 -14.40 -29.16
C GLU A 55 -3.57 -13.82 -27.92
N SER A 56 -3.79 -14.65 -26.89
CA SER A 56 -4.38 -14.20 -25.62
C SER A 56 -3.46 -13.21 -24.90
N TRP A 57 -2.14 -13.46 -24.92
CA TRP A 57 -1.14 -12.54 -24.40
C TRP A 57 -1.16 -11.19 -25.12
N ALA A 58 -1.22 -11.18 -26.46
CA ALA A 58 -1.33 -9.95 -27.24
C ALA A 58 -2.62 -9.17 -26.88
N GLY A 59 -3.73 -9.86 -26.66
CA GLY A 59 -4.97 -9.27 -26.17
C GLY A 59 -4.81 -8.61 -24.79
N PHE A 60 -4.11 -9.26 -23.86
CA PHE A 60 -3.78 -8.69 -22.55
C PHE A 60 -2.90 -7.44 -22.67
N VAL A 61 -1.85 -7.46 -23.51
CA VAL A 61 -1.02 -6.27 -23.77
C VAL A 61 -1.85 -5.14 -24.41
N GLY A 62 -2.77 -5.47 -25.32
CA GLY A 62 -3.72 -4.52 -25.89
C GLY A 62 -4.64 -3.90 -24.83
N PHE A 63 -5.13 -4.70 -23.87
CA PHE A 63 -5.88 -4.20 -22.72
C PHE A 63 -5.05 -3.24 -21.86
N LEU A 64 -3.79 -3.56 -21.55
CA LEU A 64 -2.88 -2.68 -20.82
C LEU A 64 -2.58 -1.37 -21.56
N SER A 65 -2.61 -1.40 -22.90
CA SER A 65 -2.36 -0.24 -23.75
C SER A 65 -3.55 0.73 -23.83
N ASN A 66 -4.72 0.36 -23.28
CA ASN A 66 -5.85 1.27 -23.18
C ASN A 66 -5.49 2.47 -22.25
N PRO A 67 -5.65 3.73 -22.70
CA PRO A 67 -5.29 4.91 -21.91
C PRO A 67 -5.93 4.97 -20.52
N ILE A 68 -7.17 4.47 -20.37
CA ILE A 68 -7.87 4.43 -19.08
C ILE A 68 -7.18 3.44 -18.14
N ILE A 69 -6.82 2.26 -18.64
CA ILE A 69 -6.11 1.24 -17.86
C ILE A 69 -4.71 1.72 -17.46
N LEU A 70 -4.02 2.41 -18.37
CA LEU A 70 -2.73 3.03 -18.07
C LEU A 70 -2.86 4.07 -16.94
N ILE A 71 -3.86 4.94 -16.97
CA ILE A 71 -4.12 5.91 -15.89
C ILE A 71 -4.41 5.20 -14.57
N ILE A 72 -5.25 4.17 -14.58
CA ILE A 72 -5.54 3.37 -13.37
C ILE A 72 -4.26 2.75 -12.80
N ASN A 73 -3.37 2.23 -13.66
CA ASN A 73 -2.11 1.62 -13.24
C ASN A 73 -1.10 2.67 -12.71
N ILE A 74 -1.08 3.88 -13.26
CA ILE A 74 -0.29 4.99 -12.69
C ILE A 74 -0.81 5.37 -11.29
N ILE A 75 -2.13 5.46 -11.12
CA ILE A 75 -2.75 5.72 -9.81
C ILE A 75 -2.45 4.57 -8.84
N THR A 76 -2.46 3.34 -9.32
CA THR A 76 -2.09 2.14 -8.56
C THR A 76 -0.63 2.20 -8.08
N LEU A 77 0.29 2.65 -8.94
CA LEU A 77 1.68 2.86 -8.57
C LEU A 77 1.81 3.95 -7.50
N ALA A 78 1.14 5.09 -7.66
CA ALA A 78 1.13 6.16 -6.66
C ALA A 78 0.58 5.68 -5.30
N ALA A 79 -0.51 4.91 -5.30
CA ALA A 79 -1.07 4.31 -4.11
C ALA A 79 -0.12 3.28 -3.46
N THR A 80 0.61 2.52 -4.26
CA THR A 80 1.62 1.57 -3.78
C THR A 80 2.81 2.29 -3.11
N LEU A 81 3.23 3.44 -3.65
CA LEU A 81 4.26 4.28 -3.03
C LEU A 81 3.79 4.88 -1.69
N LEU A 82 2.54 5.34 -1.62
CA LEU A 82 1.92 5.80 -0.37
C LEU A 82 1.85 4.67 0.66
N HIS A 83 1.39 3.49 0.24
CA HIS A 83 1.33 2.31 1.10
C HIS A 83 2.72 1.96 1.63
N THR A 84 3.72 1.85 0.76
CA THR A 84 5.12 1.54 1.12
C THR A 84 5.66 2.53 2.16
N THR A 85 5.47 3.83 1.90
CA THR A 85 5.95 4.89 2.80
C THR A 85 5.29 4.81 4.19
N THR A 86 3.96 4.64 4.22
CA THR A 86 3.23 4.56 5.50
C THR A 86 3.52 3.25 6.25
N TRP A 87 3.65 2.13 5.53
CA TRP A 87 4.03 0.85 6.10
C TRP A 87 5.42 0.91 6.73
N PHE A 88 6.41 1.48 6.03
CA PHE A 88 7.78 1.60 6.56
C PHE A 88 7.85 2.47 7.82
N ASN A 89 7.01 3.50 7.93
CA ASN A 89 6.94 4.35 9.12
C ASN A 89 6.16 3.73 10.29
N LEU A 90 5.34 2.71 10.04
CA LEU A 90 4.48 2.09 11.06
C LEU A 90 5.01 0.74 11.54
N ALA A 91 5.59 -0.07 10.66
CA ALA A 91 6.13 -1.38 10.98
C ALA A 91 7.18 -1.38 12.11
N PRO A 92 8.13 -0.42 12.18
CA PRO A 92 9.10 -0.34 13.29
C PRO A 92 8.46 -0.20 14.67
N LYS A 93 7.26 0.37 14.75
CA LYS A 93 6.55 0.58 16.02
C LYS A 93 6.07 -0.71 16.68
N ALA A 94 6.03 -1.82 15.93
CA ALA A 94 5.67 -3.14 16.43
C ALA A 94 6.83 -3.86 17.15
N VAL A 95 8.06 -3.33 17.06
CA VAL A 95 9.24 -3.92 17.70
C VAL A 95 9.85 -2.97 18.74
N SER A 96 10.51 -3.54 19.74
CA SER A 96 11.25 -2.77 20.75
C SER A 96 12.68 -3.26 20.81
N ILE A 97 13.58 -2.51 20.17
CA ILE A 97 15.01 -2.82 20.11
C ILE A 97 15.75 -1.90 21.08
N ILE A 98 16.53 -2.48 21.99
CA ILE A 98 17.34 -1.75 22.96
C ILE A 98 18.82 -1.85 22.56
N VAL A 99 19.50 -0.70 22.46
CA VAL A 99 20.93 -0.60 22.12
C VAL A 99 21.59 0.30 23.16
N LYS A 100 22.62 -0.20 23.85
CA LYS A 100 23.33 0.53 24.92
C LYS A 100 22.35 1.12 25.95
N ASP A 101 21.46 0.27 26.47
CA ASP A 101 20.44 0.59 27.48
C ASP A 101 19.42 1.67 27.07
N LYS A 102 19.33 2.00 25.78
CA LYS A 102 18.34 2.94 25.23
C LYS A 102 17.49 2.29 24.15
N LYS A 103 16.19 2.61 24.13
CA LYS A 103 15.34 2.24 23.00
C LYS A 103 15.85 2.94 21.74
N MET A 104 16.12 2.15 20.70
CA MET A 104 16.52 2.66 19.39
C MET A 104 15.36 3.44 18.76
N SER A 105 15.66 4.48 17.98
CA SER A 105 14.67 5.16 17.15
C SER A 105 14.22 4.27 15.99
N ASP A 106 13.09 4.61 15.36
CA ASP A 106 12.55 3.86 14.22
C ASP A 106 13.39 4.07 12.93
N GLU A 107 14.14 5.18 12.86
CA GLU A 107 14.84 5.66 11.67
C GLU A 107 15.80 4.65 11.01
N PRO A 108 16.63 3.89 11.75
CA PRO A 108 17.51 2.88 11.15
C PRO A 108 16.72 1.79 10.41
N ILE A 109 15.57 1.38 10.95
CA ILE A 109 14.71 0.36 10.33
C ILE A 109 14.05 0.92 9.06
N VAL A 110 13.52 2.15 9.12
CA VAL A 110 12.93 2.84 7.96
C VAL A 110 13.94 2.98 6.82
N LYS A 111 15.17 3.41 7.13
CA LYS A 111 16.27 3.51 6.16
C LYS A 111 16.64 2.16 5.58
N GLY A 112 16.69 1.12 6.41
CA GLY A 112 16.93 -0.26 5.98
C GLY A 112 15.88 -0.75 4.98
N PHE A 113 14.59 -0.52 5.26
CA PHE A 113 13.51 -0.88 4.35
C PHE A 113 13.64 -0.18 2.99
N TRP A 114 13.88 1.13 2.97
CA TRP A 114 14.08 1.86 1.72
C TRP A 114 15.31 1.39 0.94
N ALA A 115 16.42 1.14 1.63
CA ALA A 115 17.62 0.61 0.99
C ALA A 115 17.36 -0.74 0.31
N VAL A 116 16.67 -1.66 0.99
CA VAL A 116 16.29 -2.96 0.43
C VAL A 116 15.34 -2.77 -0.76
N THR A 117 14.31 -1.92 -0.65
CA THR A 117 13.38 -1.64 -1.76
C THR A 117 14.11 -1.11 -2.99
N ILE A 118 15.05 -0.18 -2.84
CA ILE A 118 15.81 0.37 -3.97
C ILE A 118 16.66 -0.72 -4.63
N VAL A 119 17.38 -1.52 -3.84
CA VAL A 119 18.22 -2.61 -4.35
C VAL A 119 17.38 -3.65 -5.10
N VAL A 120 16.28 -4.10 -4.50
CA VAL A 120 15.38 -5.10 -5.12
C VAL A 120 14.75 -4.53 -6.39
N THR A 121 14.30 -3.27 -6.39
CA THR A 121 13.73 -2.61 -7.58
C THR A 121 14.75 -2.53 -8.71
N ALA A 122 15.98 -2.12 -8.41
CA ALA A 122 17.05 -2.06 -9.41
C ALA A 122 17.39 -3.44 -9.98
N ALA A 123 17.45 -4.47 -9.13
CA ALA A 123 17.68 -5.85 -9.56
C ALA A 123 16.56 -6.37 -10.47
N ILE A 124 15.29 -6.13 -10.10
CA ILE A 124 14.13 -6.51 -10.93
C ILE A 124 14.20 -5.83 -12.29
N LEU A 125 14.46 -4.51 -12.34
CA LEU A 125 14.56 -3.78 -13.60
C LEU A 125 15.73 -4.27 -14.47
N ALA A 126 16.88 -4.57 -13.87
CA ALA A 126 18.03 -5.11 -14.60
C ALA A 126 17.70 -6.48 -15.21
N ILE A 127 17.13 -7.39 -14.42
CA ILE A 127 16.72 -8.72 -14.89
C ILE A 127 15.65 -8.63 -15.97
N ALA A 128 14.67 -7.73 -15.84
CA ALA A 128 13.54 -7.64 -16.77
C ALA A 128 13.87 -6.93 -18.09
N LEU A 129 14.90 -6.08 -18.14
CA LEU A 129 15.19 -5.21 -19.29
C LEU A 129 16.54 -5.44 -19.95
N LEU A 130 17.52 -6.00 -19.24
CA LEU A 130 18.90 -6.15 -19.73
C LEU A 130 19.32 -7.61 -19.98
N PHE A 131 18.60 -8.56 -19.40
CA PHE A 131 18.83 -10.00 -19.55
C PHE A 131 17.60 -10.65 -20.16
#